data_AF-A0A6J7C4Q9-F1
#
_entry.id   AF-A0A6J7C4Q9-F1
#
_cell.length_a   1.000
_cell.length_b   1.000
_cell.length_c   1.000
_cell.angle_alpha   90.00
_cell.angle_beta   90.00
_cell.angle_gamma   90.00
#
_symmetry.space_group_name_H-M   'P 1'
#
loop_
_entity.id
_entity.type
_entity.pdbx_description
1 polymer ?
#
loop_
_entity_poly.entity_id
_entity_poly.type
_entity_poly.pdbx_seq_one_letter_code
_entity_poly.pdbx_strand_id
1 'polypeptide(L)'
;MHVAIDGSGMLLASPDSEPVAAVGDTFLMNMDREPLGDIPMGKYQVQNTVTRFEQDRLLEWTIGMVDQEPLGHLYGYTLTPVSADETDVELYCDWTNFSPALKERVTWPVVPAHMLENSLGNLESLARR
;
A
#
# COMPACT_ATOMS: atom_id res chain seq x y z
N MET A 1 3.05 -7.02 -2.20
CA MET A 1 2.31 -6.04 -3.04
C MET A 1 2.98 -5.93 -4.41
N HIS A 2 2.22 -5.86 -5.51
CA HIS A 2 2.79 -5.98 -6.86
C HIS A 2 3.07 -4.62 -7.51
N VAL A 3 4.29 -4.42 -8.04
CA VAL A 3 4.74 -3.16 -8.67
C VAL A 3 3.84 -2.74 -9.84
N ALA A 4 3.33 -3.70 -10.63
CA ALA A 4 2.46 -3.39 -11.77
C ALA A 4 1.11 -2.75 -11.40
N ILE A 5 0.69 -2.81 -10.13
CA ILE A 5 -0.53 -2.14 -9.66
C ILE A 5 -0.21 -0.70 -9.22
N ASP A 6 1.04 -0.36 -8.90
CA ASP A 6 1.38 0.94 -8.32
C ASP A 6 1.14 2.10 -9.30
N GLY A 7 0.22 3.00 -8.94
CA GLY A 7 -0.05 4.24 -9.66
C GLY A 7 0.82 5.43 -9.22
N SER A 8 1.59 5.29 -8.14
CA SER A 8 2.50 6.34 -7.65
C SER A 8 3.88 6.32 -8.29
N GLY A 9 4.29 5.16 -8.81
CA GLY A 9 5.65 4.90 -9.30
C GLY A 9 6.69 4.70 -8.21
N MET A 10 6.30 4.77 -6.93
CA MET A 10 7.23 4.61 -5.81
C MET A 10 7.67 3.15 -5.59
N LEU A 11 6.88 2.14 -5.97
CA LEU A 11 7.24 0.74 -5.74
C LEU A 11 8.27 0.27 -6.78
N LEU A 12 9.45 -0.15 -6.32
CA LEU A 12 10.51 -0.66 -7.21
C LEU A 12 10.51 -2.19 -7.28
N ALA A 13 10.42 -2.87 -6.14
CA ALA A 13 10.47 -4.33 -6.06
C ALA A 13 9.98 -4.84 -4.70
N SER A 14 9.52 -6.08 -4.66
CA SER A 14 9.36 -6.86 -3.43
C SER A 14 10.39 -8.00 -3.46
N PRO A 15 11.51 -7.89 -2.71
CA PRO A 15 12.61 -8.86 -2.80
C PRO A 15 12.20 -10.27 -2.35
N ASP A 16 11.27 -10.36 -1.41
CA ASP A 16 10.74 -11.62 -0.86
C ASP A 16 9.26 -11.76 -1.24
N SER A 17 8.98 -11.75 -2.55
CA SER A 17 7.62 -11.78 -3.07
C SER A 17 6.94 -13.12 -2.82
N GLU A 18 6.39 -13.31 -1.64
CA GLU A 18 5.52 -14.43 -1.27
C GLU A 18 4.07 -13.95 -1.07
N PRO A 19 3.07 -14.79 -1.37
CA PRO A 19 1.68 -14.48 -1.02
C PRO A 19 1.52 -14.36 0.49
N VAL A 20 0.87 -13.28 0.93
CA VAL A 20 0.41 -13.15 2.32
C VAL A 20 -0.78 -14.09 2.55
N ALA A 21 -0.85 -14.68 3.74
CA ALA A 21 -1.85 -15.69 4.10
C ALA A 21 -2.52 -15.42 5.46
N ALA A 22 -1.97 -14.55 6.29
CA ALA A 22 -2.50 -14.25 7.62
C ALA A 22 -2.14 -12.85 8.13
N VAL A 23 -2.85 -12.43 9.18
CA VAL A 23 -2.46 -11.27 10.00
C VAL A 23 -1.11 -11.54 10.66
N GLY A 24 -0.24 -10.54 10.66
CA GLY A 24 1.13 -10.63 11.18
C GLY A 24 2.16 -11.01 10.12
N ASP A 25 1.74 -11.48 8.95
CA ASP A 25 2.66 -11.67 7.82
C ASP A 25 3.32 -10.34 7.46
N THR A 26 4.58 -10.41 7.04
CA THR A 26 5.35 -9.23 6.66
C THR A 26 5.92 -9.38 5.27
N PHE A 27 6.07 -8.26 4.57
CA PHE A 27 6.75 -8.22 3.28
C PHE A 27 7.52 -6.92 3.12
N LEU A 28 8.71 -7.03 2.53
CA LEU A 28 9.56 -5.89 2.22
C LEU A 28 9.15 -5.27 0.88
N MET A 29 9.25 -3.93 0.82
CA MET A 29 9.11 -3.18 -0.42
C MET A 29 10.29 -2.23 -0.57
N ASN A 30 10.99 -2.34 -1.70
CA ASN A 30 11.95 -1.35 -2.16
C ASN A 30 11.17 -0.20 -2.78
N MET A 31 11.47 1.02 -2.35
CA MET A 31 10.75 2.24 -2.66
C MET A 31 11.67 3.27 -3.32
N ASP A 32 11.08 4.17 -4.10
CA ASP A 32 11.69 5.42 -4.56
C ASP A 32 10.75 6.59 -4.27
N ARG A 33 11.22 7.63 -3.57
CA ARG A 33 10.41 8.83 -3.30
C ARG A 33 10.45 9.83 -4.45
N GLU A 34 11.43 9.71 -5.36
CA GLU A 34 11.61 10.64 -6.47
C GLU A 34 10.35 10.86 -7.33
N PRO A 35 9.54 9.84 -7.67
CA PRO A 35 8.30 10.02 -8.42
C PRO A 35 7.27 10.93 -7.74
N LEU A 36 7.29 11.00 -6.40
CA LEU A 36 6.42 11.91 -5.67
C LEU A 36 6.95 13.35 -5.62
N GLY A 37 8.28 13.51 -5.69
CA GLY A 37 8.94 14.80 -5.84
C GLY A 37 8.74 15.79 -4.68
N ASP A 38 8.29 15.31 -3.51
CA ASP A 38 7.88 16.14 -2.38
C ASP A 38 9.00 16.37 -1.36
N ILE A 39 9.86 15.36 -1.14
CA ILE A 39 11.02 15.42 -0.25
C ILE A 39 12.23 14.66 -0.84
N PRO A 40 13.47 15.09 -0.57
CA PRO A 40 14.68 14.45 -1.11
C PRO A 40 15.06 13.18 -0.33
N MET A 41 14.16 12.19 -0.29
CA MET A 41 14.38 10.94 0.44
C MET A 41 15.06 9.87 -0.41
N GLY A 42 14.91 9.92 -1.74
CA GLY A 42 15.50 8.96 -2.68
C GLY A 42 14.97 7.54 -2.49
N LYS A 43 15.85 6.55 -2.65
CA LYS A 43 15.50 5.13 -2.51
C LYS A 43 15.60 4.67 -1.06
N TYR A 44 14.61 3.89 -0.64
CA TYR A 44 14.51 3.36 0.71
C TYR A 44 13.80 2.02 0.71
N GLN A 45 13.77 1.35 1.86
CA GLN A 45 13.05 0.09 2.03
C GLN A 45 12.10 0.23 3.21
N VAL A 46 10.91 -0.33 3.06
CA VAL A 46 9.90 -0.41 4.11
C VAL A 46 9.52 -1.85 4.38
N GLN A 47 9.14 -2.11 5.62
CA GLN A 47 8.50 -3.35 6.03
C GLN A 47 7.00 -3.09 6.17
N ASN A 48 6.21 -3.89 5.48
CA ASN A 48 4.76 -3.89 5.59
C ASN A 48 4.35 -5.05 6.47
N THR A 49 3.42 -4.82 7.39
CA THR A 49 2.88 -5.85 8.28
C THR A 49 1.38 -5.92 8.09
N VAL A 50 0.85 -7.11 7.79
CA VAL A 50 -0.58 -7.34 7.58
C VAL A 50 -1.34 -7.18 8.90
N THR A 51 -2.30 -6.27 8.92
CA THR A 51 -3.14 -5.96 10.10
C THR A 51 -4.51 -6.62 10.02
N ARG A 52 -5.04 -6.80 8.81
CA ARG A 52 -6.29 -7.52 8.56
C ARG A 52 -6.17 -8.32 7.27
N PHE A 53 -6.70 -9.53 7.29
CA PHE A 53 -6.70 -10.42 6.14
C PHE A 53 -7.96 -11.28 6.11
N GLU A 54 -8.64 -11.26 4.98
CA GLU A 54 -9.67 -12.21 4.61
C GLU A 54 -9.45 -12.56 3.15
N GLN A 55 -9.17 -13.84 2.88
CA GLN A 55 -8.87 -14.29 1.53
C GLN A 55 -10.00 -13.89 0.56
N ASP A 56 -9.62 -13.34 -0.59
CA ASP A 56 -10.51 -12.88 -1.66
C ASP A 56 -11.51 -11.77 -1.24
N ARG A 57 -11.26 -11.09 -0.11
CA ARG A 57 -12.19 -10.09 0.46
C ARG A 57 -11.51 -8.87 1.03
N LEU A 58 -10.40 -9.04 1.74
CA LEU A 58 -9.78 -7.93 2.44
C LEU A 58 -8.29 -8.16 2.67
N LEU A 59 -7.50 -7.13 2.38
CA LEU A 59 -6.10 -7.06 2.78
C LEU A 59 -5.83 -5.66 3.32
N GLU A 60 -5.34 -5.55 4.55
CA GLU A 60 -4.89 -4.31 5.16
C GLU A 60 -3.50 -4.51 5.75
N TRP A 61 -2.65 -3.49 5.62
CA TRP A 61 -1.32 -3.51 6.20
C TRP A 61 -0.92 -2.13 6.71
N THR A 62 -0.02 -2.14 7.67
CA THR A 62 0.69 -0.95 8.15
C THR A 62 2.13 -0.95 7.66
N ILE A 63 2.74 0.24 7.61
CA ILE A 63 4.09 0.44 7.08
C ILE A 63 5.01 0.97 8.18
N GLY A 64 6.19 0.37 8.29
CA GLY A 64 7.31 0.84 9.11
C GLY A 64 8.61 0.87 8.30
N MET A 65 9.61 1.57 8.83
CA MET A 65 10.99 1.33 8.40
C MET A 65 11.39 -0.07 8.83
N VAL A 66 12.32 -0.69 8.10
CA VAL A 66 12.82 -2.03 8.44
C VAL A 66 13.35 -2.05 9.89
N ASP A 67 12.97 -3.07 10.66
CA ASP A 67 13.30 -3.23 12.08
C ASP A 67 12.88 -2.06 12.99
N GLN A 68 11.85 -1.29 12.60
CA GLN A 68 11.27 -0.22 13.41
C GLN A 68 9.77 -0.46 13.63
N GLU A 69 9.22 0.19 14.65
CA GLU A 69 7.77 0.18 14.89
C GLU A 69 7.02 0.86 13.73
N PRO A 70 5.82 0.34 13.35
CA PRO A 70 5.03 0.94 12.28
C PRO A 70 4.68 2.40 12.56
N LEU A 71 4.61 3.19 11.49
CA LEU A 71 4.30 4.62 11.57
C LEU A 71 2.82 4.89 11.91
N GLY A 72 1.98 3.85 11.85
CA GLY A 72 0.57 3.90 12.23
C GLY A 72 -0.39 4.27 11.11
N HIS A 73 0.06 4.39 9.86
CA HIS A 73 -0.88 4.49 8.73
C HIS A 73 -1.21 3.10 8.22
N LEU A 74 -2.40 3.00 7.65
CA LEU A 74 -2.92 1.81 7.02
C LEU A 74 -3.15 2.09 5.55
N TYR A 75 -2.87 1.08 4.74
CA TYR A 75 -3.41 0.94 3.40
C TYR A 75 -4.20 -0.36 3.36
N GLY A 76 -5.27 -0.38 2.59
CA GLY A 76 -6.02 -1.60 2.42
C GLY A 76 -6.83 -1.66 1.14
N TYR A 77 -7.11 -2.89 0.73
CA TYR A 77 -8.07 -3.22 -0.30
C TYR A 77 -9.25 -3.94 0.31
N THR A 78 -10.47 -3.53 -0.05
CA THR A 78 -11.67 -4.36 0.11
C THR A 78 -12.15 -4.82 -1.25
N LEU A 79 -12.56 -6.09 -1.33
CA LEU A 79 -13.00 -6.77 -2.54
C LEU A 79 -14.41 -7.29 -2.29
N THR A 80 -15.39 -6.68 -2.93
CA THR A 80 -16.80 -7.05 -2.80
C THR A 80 -17.26 -7.70 -4.10
N PRO A 81 -17.60 -9.01 -4.11
CA PRO A 81 -18.14 -9.64 -5.30
C PRO A 81 -19.47 -9.02 -5.69
N VAL A 82 -19.57 -8.62 -6.95
CA VAL A 82 -20.81 -8.13 -7.55
C VAL A 82 -21.47 -9.25 -8.35
N SER A 83 -20.66 -10.07 -9.03
CA SER A 83 -21.10 -11.25 -9.77
C SER A 83 -20.00 -12.33 -9.81
N ALA A 84 -20.18 -13.38 -10.63
CA ALA A 84 -19.15 -14.40 -10.82
C ALA A 84 -17.87 -13.86 -11.48
N ASP A 85 -17.99 -12.81 -12.30
CA ASP A 85 -16.90 -12.26 -13.11
C ASP A 85 -16.62 -10.78 -12.79
N GLU A 86 -17.23 -10.23 -11.73
CA GLU A 86 -17.15 -8.81 -11.37
C GLU A 86 -16.94 -8.64 -9.86
N THR A 87 -15.96 -7.82 -9.51
CA THR A 87 -15.63 -7.46 -8.13
C THR A 87 -15.48 -5.95 -8.04
N ASP A 88 -16.18 -5.35 -7.09
CA ASP A 88 -15.97 -3.97 -6.69
C ASP A 88 -14.75 -3.91 -5.75
N VAL A 89 -13.81 -3.03 -6.07
CA VAL A 89 -12.52 -2.92 -5.36
C VAL A 89 -12.35 -1.52 -4.81
N GLU A 90 -12.26 -1.40 -3.49
CA GLU A 90 -11.93 -0.15 -2.81
C GLU A 90 -10.48 -0.18 -2.35
N LEU A 91 -9.73 0.88 -2.68
CA LEU A 91 -8.42 1.17 -2.08
C LEU A 91 -8.57 2.32 -1.10
N TYR A 92 -8.25 2.08 0.17
CA TYR A 92 -8.33 3.11 1.20
C TYR A 92 -6.98 3.33 1.89
N CYS A 93 -6.89 4.48 2.54
CA CYS A 93 -5.79 4.85 3.42
C CYS A 93 -6.36 5.46 4.71
N ASP A 94 -5.78 5.08 5.85
CA ASP A 94 -6.16 5.60 7.16
C ASP A 94 -4.91 6.07 7.91
N TRP A 95 -4.96 7.30 8.42
CA TRP A 95 -3.87 7.93 9.19
C TRP A 95 -4.30 8.29 10.61
N THR A 96 -5.43 7.76 11.07
CA THR A 96 -5.98 8.02 12.40
C THR A 96 -4.97 7.67 13.48
N ASN A 97 -4.23 6.57 13.31
CA ASN A 97 -3.25 6.06 14.26
C ASN A 97 -1.83 6.68 14.13
N PHE A 98 -1.63 7.69 13.29
CA PHE A 98 -0.37 8.44 13.29
C PHE A 98 -0.11 9.10 14.65
N SER A 99 1.13 9.03 15.13
CA SER A 99 1.52 9.77 16.31
C SER A 99 1.41 11.29 16.04
N PRO A 100 1.02 12.11 17.05
CA PRO A 100 0.91 13.56 16.87
C PRO A 100 2.19 14.20 16.30
N ALA A 101 3.35 13.75 16.78
CA ALA A 101 4.65 14.22 16.33
C ALA A 101 4.94 13.88 14.85
N LEU A 102 4.44 12.74 14.36
CA LEU A 102 4.56 12.40 12.93
C LEU A 102 3.60 13.24 12.09
N LYS A 103 2.39 13.55 12.58
CA LYS A 103 1.41 14.34 11.82
C LYS A 103 1.90 15.73 11.45
N GLU A 104 2.74 16.34 12.30
CA GLU A 104 3.34 17.65 12.05
C GLU A 104 4.51 17.63 11.06
N ARG A 105 5.10 16.45 10.80
CA ARG A 105 6.33 16.28 10.01
C ARG A 105 6.10 15.71 8.61
N VAL A 106 4.86 15.35 8.30
CA VAL A 106 4.48 14.65 7.08
C VAL A 106 3.69 15.58 6.17
N THR A 107 3.99 15.54 4.87
CA THR A 107 3.19 16.22 3.85
C THR A 107 1.93 15.40 3.58
N TRP A 108 0.77 16.06 3.64
CA TRP A 108 -0.53 15.43 3.51
C TRP A 108 -1.16 15.64 2.13
N PRO A 109 -1.81 14.62 1.55
CA PRO A 109 -1.76 13.20 1.94
C PRO A 109 -0.38 12.57 1.60
N VAL A 110 0.02 11.52 2.33
CA VAL A 110 1.33 10.84 2.13
C VAL A 110 1.52 10.38 0.68
N VAL A 111 0.44 9.89 0.09
CA VAL A 111 0.29 9.59 -1.35
C VAL A 111 -0.95 10.34 -1.83
N PRO A 112 -0.85 11.18 -2.87
CA PRO A 112 -1.99 11.87 -3.47
C PRO A 112 -3.08 10.92 -3.94
N ALA A 113 -4.35 11.31 -3.74
CA ALA A 113 -5.51 10.50 -4.09
C ALA A 113 -5.51 10.04 -5.56
N HIS A 114 -5.16 10.93 -6.50
CA HIS A 114 -5.09 10.59 -7.93
C HIS A 114 -4.09 9.47 -8.25
N MET A 115 -3.03 9.28 -7.45
CA MET A 115 -2.10 8.17 -7.63
C MET A 115 -2.65 6.84 -7.09
N LEU A 116 -3.51 6.89 -6.07
CA LEU A 116 -4.26 5.72 -5.60
C LEU A 116 -5.33 5.33 -6.63
N GLU A 117 -6.01 6.31 -7.23
CA GLU A 117 -6.93 6.10 -8.35
C GLU A 117 -6.23 5.46 -9.55
N ASN A 118 -5.04 5.92 -9.90
CA ASN A 118 -4.21 5.27 -10.93
C ASN A 118 -3.89 3.81 -10.58
N SER A 119 -3.70 3.50 -9.29
CA SER A 119 -3.44 2.12 -8.86
C SER A 119 -4.64 1.21 -9.14
N LEU A 120 -5.86 1.71 -8.89
CA LEU A 120 -7.09 0.99 -9.23
C LEU A 120 -7.24 0.80 -10.74
N GLY A 121 -6.92 1.82 -11.56
CA GLY A 121 -6.94 1.69 -13.02
C GLY A 121 -5.94 0.67 -13.56
N ASN A 122 -4.75 0.58 -12.95
CA ASN A 122 -3.76 -0.45 -13.28
C ASN A 122 -4.26 -1.85 -12.90
N LEU A 123 -4.86 -2.01 -11.72
CA LEU A 123 -5.45 -3.28 -11.27
C LEU A 123 -6.56 -3.74 -12.22
N GLU A 124 -7.48 -2.86 -12.60
CA GLU A 124 -8.53 -3.16 -13.57
C GLU A 124 -7.94 -3.64 -14.91
N SER A 125 -6.93 -2.93 -15.40
CA SER A 125 -6.27 -3.27 -16.66
C SER A 125 -5.58 -4.62 -16.63
N LEU A 126 -5.06 -5.04 -15.47
CA LEU A 126 -4.45 -6.36 -15.27
C LEU A 126 -5.50 -7.48 -15.15
N ALA A 127 -6.61 -7.22 -14.47
CA ALA A 127 -7.69 -8.19 -14.29
C ALA A 127 -8.44 -8.54 -15.60
N ARG A 128 -8.38 -7.66 -16.60
CA ARG A 128 -8.98 -7.87 -17.92
C ARG A 128 -8.09 -8.63 -18.92
N ARG A 129 -6.84 -8.95 -18.56
CA ARG A 129 -5.89 -9.67 -19.43
C ARG A 129 -6.03 -11.17 -19.29
#